data_AF-A0A7S1SN55-F1
#
_entry.id   AF-A0A7S1SN55-F1
#
_cell.length_a   1.000
_cell.length_b   1.000
_cell.length_c   1.000
_cell.angle_alpha   90.00
_cell.angle_beta   90.00
_cell.angle_gamma   90.00
#
_symmetry.space_group_name_H-M   'P 1'
#
loop_
_entity.id
_entity.type
_entity.pdbx_description
1 polymer ?
#
loop_
_entity_poly.entity_id
_entity_poly.type
_entity_poly.pdbx_seq_one_letter_code
_entity_poly.pdbx_strand_id
1 'polypeptide(L)'
;ASSHPEHTLHLSEAGQIAHMQAVAHAALTVIADRAKAYKRTPNAPWVAETESQAAERGKVLRSARKKLSQIRELEERRSGGAAMDRDQRLKLAAKLPIEAAVDLLENGGSLGDAMLLLSAVGRRERPAEEQGSAAEEAQPAVSTAQEKAAAPPPVT
;
A
#
# COMPACT_ATOMS: atom_id res chain seq x y z
N ALA A 1 -24.74 32.26 -10.98
CA ALA A 1 -24.07 30.99 -10.68
C ALA A 1 -22.59 31.29 -10.43
N SER A 2 -22.21 31.49 -9.17
CA SER A 2 -20.83 31.79 -8.80
C SER A 2 -20.08 30.47 -8.66
N SER A 3 -19.23 30.18 -9.65
CA SER A 3 -18.30 29.06 -9.59
C SER A 3 -17.24 29.38 -8.55
N HIS A 4 -17.27 28.73 -7.39
CA HIS A 4 -16.18 28.79 -6.42
C HIS A 4 -15.02 27.93 -6.94
N PRO A 5 -13.83 28.51 -7.20
CA PRO A 5 -12.66 27.69 -7.44
C PRO A 5 -12.30 27.01 -6.13
N GLU A 6 -12.61 25.73 -6.03
CA GLU A 6 -12.00 24.82 -5.06
C GLU A 6 -10.48 24.92 -5.26
N HIS A 7 -9.81 25.75 -4.46
CA HIS A 7 -8.36 25.80 -4.38
C HIS A 7 -7.88 24.52 -3.71
N THR A 8 -7.86 23.42 -4.47
CA THR A 8 -7.09 22.24 -4.14
C THR A 8 -5.63 22.65 -4.14
N LEU A 9 -5.11 22.95 -2.95
CA LEU A 9 -3.68 23.15 -2.74
C LEU A 9 -2.98 21.85 -3.14
N HIS A 10 -2.52 21.80 -4.39
CA HIS A 10 -1.66 20.75 -4.87
C HIS A 10 -0.33 20.89 -4.13
N LEU A 11 -0.18 20.22 -2.99
CA LEU A 11 1.10 20.11 -2.32
C LEU A 11 2.10 19.50 -3.31
N SER A 12 3.31 20.05 -3.35
CA SER A 12 4.44 19.46 -4.05
C SER A 12 4.65 18.02 -3.57
N GLU A 13 5.29 17.19 -4.38
CA GLU A 13 5.60 15.80 -4.01
C GLU A 13 6.30 15.72 -2.64
N ALA A 14 7.31 16.55 -2.44
CA ALA A 14 8.01 16.66 -1.16
C ALA A 14 7.07 17.06 -0.01
N GLY A 15 6.12 17.97 -0.28
CA GLY A 15 5.10 18.37 0.70
C GLY A 15 4.14 17.24 1.08
N GLN A 16 3.76 16.37 0.13
CA GLN A 16 2.90 15.22 0.40
C GLN A 16 3.63 14.15 1.23
N ILE A 17 4.88 13.86 0.88
CA ILE A 17 5.73 12.93 1.65
C ILE A 17 5.90 13.46 3.08
N ALA A 18 6.27 14.74 3.24
CA ALA A 18 6.44 15.36 4.55
C ALA A 18 5.14 15.37 5.36
N HIS A 19 4.01 15.68 4.73
CA HIS A 19 2.71 15.64 5.38
C HIS A 19 2.37 14.24 5.90
N MET A 20 2.54 13.21 5.07
CA MET A 20 2.28 11.83 5.47
C MET A 20 3.20 11.38 6.61
N GLN A 21 4.49 11.74 6.55
CA GLN A 21 5.43 11.48 7.65
C GLN A 21 5.03 12.21 8.94
N ALA A 22 4.60 13.47 8.85
CA ALA A 22 4.14 14.24 10.00
C ALA A 22 2.87 13.64 10.63
N VAL A 23 1.90 13.24 9.80
CA VAL A 23 0.66 12.59 10.27
C VAL A 23 0.98 11.23 10.91
N ALA A 24 1.87 10.44 10.32
CA ALA A 24 2.32 9.18 10.90
C ALA A 24 3.01 9.39 12.27
N HIS A 25 3.89 10.39 12.38
CA HIS A 25 4.56 10.72 13.63
C HIS A 25 3.59 11.21 14.71
N ALA A 26 2.60 12.03 14.32
CA ALA A 26 1.53 12.45 15.23
C ALA A 26 0.73 11.25 15.75
N ALA A 27 0.37 10.31 14.88
CA ALA A 27 -0.32 9.08 15.27
C ALA A 27 0.51 8.23 16.26
N LEU A 28 1.81 8.06 16.00
CA LEU A 28 2.72 7.37 16.92
C LEU A 28 2.80 8.06 18.29
N THR A 29 2.81 9.40 18.31
CA THR A 29 2.83 10.18 19.55
C THR A 29 1.55 9.95 20.36
N VAL A 30 0.38 10.01 19.72
CA VAL A 30 -0.91 9.74 20.36
C VAL A 30 -0.96 8.32 20.96
N ILE A 31 -0.44 7.33 20.23
CA ILE A 31 -0.40 5.94 20.70
C ILE A 31 0.57 5.80 21.87
N ALA A 32 1.74 6.42 21.82
CA ALA A 32 2.70 6.40 22.91
C ALA A 32 2.13 7.05 24.19
N ASP A 33 1.41 8.17 24.06
CA ASP A 33 0.78 8.83 25.20
C ASP A 33 -0.39 8.01 25.76
N ARG A 34 -1.17 7.37 24.90
CA ARG A 34 -2.21 6.40 25.31
C ARG A 34 -1.61 5.20 26.04
N ALA A 35 -0.52 4.63 25.55
CA ALA A 35 0.19 3.53 26.21
C ALA A 35 0.73 3.94 27.59
N LYS A 36 1.24 5.17 27.75
CA LYS A 36 1.64 5.72 29.06
C LYS A 36 0.44 5.90 29.99
N ALA A 37 -0.70 6.35 29.48
CA ALA A 37 -1.93 6.48 30.27
C ALA A 37 -2.40 5.12 30.81
N TYR A 38 -2.36 4.06 29.99
CA TYR A 38 -2.71 2.71 30.43
C TYR A 38 -1.83 2.19 31.57
N LYS A 39 -0.53 2.51 31.59
CA LYS A 39 0.36 2.14 32.70
C LYS A 39 -0.02 2.79 34.05
N ARG A 40 -0.80 3.88 34.03
CA ARG A 40 -1.23 4.58 35.26
C ARG A 40 -2.55 4.07 35.82
N THR A 41 -3.34 3.31 35.05
CA THR A 41 -4.62 2.75 35.49
C THR A 41 -4.64 1.24 35.24
N PRO A 42 -4.00 0.42 36.09
CA PRO A 42 -3.94 -1.04 35.92
C PRO A 42 -5.30 -1.75 36.06
N ASN A 43 -6.40 -1.01 36.28
CA ASN A 43 -7.74 -1.55 36.46
C ASN A 43 -8.76 -1.00 35.44
N ALA A 44 -8.31 -0.72 34.21
CA ALA A 44 -9.25 -0.57 33.10
C ALA A 44 -9.75 -1.98 32.73
N PRO A 45 -11.07 -2.20 32.58
CA PRO A 45 -11.58 -3.51 32.22
C PRO A 45 -10.97 -3.90 30.87
N TRP A 46 -10.14 -4.95 30.89
CA TRP A 46 -9.69 -5.61 29.68
C TRP A 46 -10.96 -6.15 29.02
N VAL A 47 -11.50 -5.40 28.06
CA VAL A 47 -12.67 -5.85 27.29
C VAL A 47 -12.21 -7.13 26.62
N ALA A 48 -12.80 -8.26 27.03
CA ALA A 48 -12.47 -9.56 26.47
C ALA A 48 -12.59 -9.45 24.95
N GLU A 49 -11.49 -9.70 24.26
CA GLU A 49 -11.45 -9.64 22.80
C GLU A 49 -12.44 -10.68 22.28
N THR A 50 -13.46 -10.22 21.56
CA THR A 50 -14.44 -11.14 20.99
C THR A 50 -13.78 -11.95 19.87
N GLU A 51 -14.27 -13.16 19.59
CA GLU A 51 -13.76 -13.97 18.47
C GLU A 51 -13.76 -13.19 17.14
N SER A 52 -14.75 -12.30 16.95
CA SER A 52 -14.82 -11.41 15.79
C SER A 52 -13.65 -10.42 15.74
N GLN A 53 -13.25 -9.83 16.87
CA GLN A 53 -12.13 -8.90 16.92
C GLN A 53 -10.80 -9.63 16.66
N ALA A 54 -10.61 -10.82 17.24
CA ALA A 54 -9.42 -11.63 16.99
C ALA A 54 -9.28 -12.02 15.50
N ALA A 55 -10.39 -12.38 14.85
CA ALA A 55 -10.41 -12.69 13.42
C ALA A 55 -10.05 -11.46 12.56
N GLU A 56 -10.58 -10.29 12.90
CA GLU A 56 -10.27 -9.03 12.21
C GLU A 56 -8.81 -8.61 12.42
N ARG A 57 -8.31 -8.73 13.65
CA ARG A 57 -6.91 -8.52 14.00
C ARG A 57 -5.96 -9.35 13.14
N GLY A 58 -6.28 -10.64 12.99
CA GLY A 58 -5.51 -11.54 12.13
C GLY A 58 -5.51 -11.10 10.66
N LYS A 59 -6.64 -10.58 10.14
CA LYS A 59 -6.71 -10.05 8.78
C LYS A 59 -5.86 -8.79 8.61
N VAL A 60 -5.97 -7.85 9.55
CA VAL A 60 -5.22 -6.60 9.53
C VAL A 60 -3.71 -6.87 9.64
N LEU A 61 -3.30 -7.76 10.55
CA LEU A 61 -1.90 -8.14 10.71
C LEU A 61 -1.31 -8.74 9.42
N ARG A 62 -2.02 -9.69 8.78
CA ARG A 62 -1.56 -10.28 7.51
C ARG A 62 -1.44 -9.22 6.40
N SER A 63 -2.42 -8.33 6.30
CA SER A 63 -2.38 -7.23 5.32
C SER A 63 -1.21 -6.28 5.57
N ALA A 64 -0.98 -5.89 6.82
CA ALA A 64 0.12 -5.01 7.20
C ALA A 64 1.48 -5.65 6.94
N ARG A 65 1.67 -6.93 7.26
CA ARG A 65 2.89 -7.69 6.94
C ARG A 65 3.15 -7.76 5.43
N LYS A 66 2.10 -7.98 4.62
CA LYS A 66 2.23 -8.00 3.15
C LYS A 66 2.73 -6.65 2.63
N LYS A 67 2.14 -5.54 3.11
CA LYS A 67 2.57 -4.18 2.73
C LYS A 67 4.01 -3.91 3.16
N LEU A 68 4.40 -4.36 4.35
CA LEU A 68 5.77 -4.21 4.84
C LEU A 68 6.79 -4.96 3.96
N SER A 69 6.45 -6.18 3.50
CA SER A 69 7.30 -6.93 2.57
C SER A 69 7.52 -6.16 1.26
N GLN A 70 6.44 -5.65 0.66
CA GLN A 70 6.52 -4.86 -0.57
C GLN A 70 7.37 -3.60 -0.39
N ILE A 71 7.28 -2.94 0.76
CA ILE A 71 8.09 -1.77 1.09
C ILE A 71 9.58 -2.14 1.21
N ARG A 72 9.92 -3.30 1.80
CA ARG A 72 11.30 -3.78 1.88
C ARG A 72 11.90 -4.04 0.50
N GLU A 73 11.14 -4.65 -0.41
CA GLU A 73 11.55 -4.82 -1.80
C GLU A 73 11.82 -3.46 -2.49
N LEU A 74 10.99 -2.44 -2.23
CA LEU A 74 11.24 -1.09 -2.73
C LEU A 74 12.50 -0.44 -2.13
N GLU A 75 12.81 -0.71 -0.85
CA GLU A 75 14.02 -0.23 -0.20
C GLU A 75 15.27 -0.87 -0.79
N GLU A 76 15.25 -2.18 -1.04
CA GLU A 76 16.33 -2.90 -1.70
C GLU A 76 16.58 -2.33 -3.10
N ARG A 77 15.52 -2.12 -3.89
CA ARG A 77 15.64 -1.50 -5.22
C ARG A 77 16.22 -0.08 -5.15
N ARG A 78 15.76 0.74 -4.20
CA ARG A 78 16.30 2.08 -3.97
C ARG A 78 17.78 2.01 -3.59
N SER A 79 18.18 1.08 -2.73
CA SER A 79 19.57 0.90 -2.29
C SER A 79 20.49 0.44 -3.43
N GLY A 80 19.96 -0.34 -4.37
CA GLY A 80 20.63 -0.72 -5.61
C GLY A 80 20.73 0.39 -6.66
N GLY A 81 20.29 1.62 -6.34
CA GLY A 81 20.36 2.77 -7.23
C GLY A 81 19.25 2.84 -8.28
N ALA A 82 18.19 2.02 -8.16
CA ALA A 82 17.06 2.11 -9.08
C ALA A 82 16.30 3.43 -8.89
N ALA A 83 15.93 4.07 -10.00
CA ALA A 83 15.07 5.25 -9.98
C ALA A 83 13.69 4.87 -9.42
N MET A 84 13.20 5.66 -8.46
CA MET A 84 11.91 5.46 -7.83
C MET A 84 10.88 6.44 -8.37
N ASP A 85 9.72 5.95 -8.78
CA ASP A 85 8.60 6.81 -9.14
C ASP A 85 7.98 7.49 -7.90
N ARG A 86 7.03 8.40 -8.13
CA ARG A 86 6.36 9.15 -7.06
C ARG A 86 5.56 8.24 -6.12
N ASP A 87 4.86 7.25 -6.65
CA ASP A 87 4.02 6.37 -5.85
C ASP A 87 4.87 5.41 -5.00
N GLN A 88 6.01 4.95 -5.52
CA GLN A 88 7.01 4.17 -4.78
C GLN A 88 7.62 4.98 -3.63
N ARG A 89 7.95 6.26 -3.86
CA ARG A 89 8.45 7.15 -2.80
C ARG A 89 7.42 7.38 -1.69
N LEU A 90 6.14 7.50 -2.05
CA LEU A 90 5.05 7.58 -1.07
C LEU A 90 4.91 6.25 -0.29
N LYS A 91 4.96 5.09 -0.95
CA LYS A 91 4.93 3.78 -0.27
C LYS A 91 6.07 3.62 0.73
N LEU A 92 7.28 4.05 0.38
CA LEU A 92 8.43 4.03 1.30
C LEU A 92 8.22 4.92 2.53
N ALA A 93 7.62 6.10 2.36
CA ALA A 93 7.31 6.98 3.48
C ALA A 93 6.23 6.41 4.41
N ALA A 94 5.46 5.40 3.96
CA ALA A 94 4.49 4.70 4.79
C ALA A 94 5.09 3.58 5.66
N LYS A 95 6.40 3.32 5.57
CA LYS A 95 7.08 2.23 6.29
C LYS A 95 6.86 2.27 7.80
N LEU A 96 7.25 3.37 8.45
CA LEU A 96 7.22 3.51 9.91
C LEU A 96 5.85 3.20 10.56
N PRO A 97 4.73 3.79 10.10
CA PRO A 97 3.43 3.49 10.70
C PRO A 97 2.95 2.06 10.40
N ILE A 98 3.35 1.46 9.28
CA ILE A 98 3.04 0.06 8.97
C ILE A 98 3.83 -0.87 9.91
N GLU A 99 5.12 -0.60 10.16
CA GLU A 99 5.93 -1.34 11.11
C GLU A 99 5.36 -1.25 12.53
N ALA A 100 5.01 -0.04 12.96
CA ALA A 100 4.39 0.17 14.27
C ALA A 100 3.03 -0.53 14.40
N ALA A 101 2.22 -0.55 13.35
CA ALA A 101 0.94 -1.27 13.35
C ALA A 101 1.15 -2.79 13.46
N VAL A 102 2.15 -3.36 12.78
CA VAL A 102 2.50 -4.78 12.88
C VAL A 102 2.94 -5.12 14.31
N ASP A 103 3.87 -4.35 14.87
CA ASP A 103 4.38 -4.56 16.23
C ASP A 103 3.25 -4.49 17.27
N LEU A 104 2.37 -3.50 17.14
CA LEU A 104 1.22 -3.33 18.03
C LEU A 104 0.26 -4.52 17.95
N LEU A 105 0.01 -5.06 16.76
CA LEU A 105 -0.83 -6.24 16.55
C LEU A 105 -0.16 -7.55 17.01
N GLU A 106 1.16 -7.66 16.96
CA GLU A 106 1.88 -8.84 17.44
C GLU A 106 1.94 -8.87 18.98
N ASN A 107 2.13 -7.70 19.60
CA ASN A 107 2.31 -7.57 21.05
C ASN A 107 1.00 -7.47 21.85
N GLY A 108 -0.14 -7.89 21.30
CA GLY A 108 -1.41 -7.80 22.04
C GLY A 108 -2.00 -6.38 22.16
N GLY A 109 -1.48 -5.39 21.44
CA GLY A 109 -2.01 -4.03 21.44
C GLY A 109 -3.37 -3.87 20.73
N SER A 110 -3.96 -2.68 20.93
CA SER A 110 -5.28 -2.27 20.42
C SER A 110 -5.41 -2.32 18.89
N LEU A 111 -6.37 -3.10 18.39
CA LEU A 111 -6.74 -3.12 16.96
C LEU A 111 -7.08 -1.72 16.42
N GLY A 112 -7.75 -0.89 17.23
CA GLY A 112 -8.11 0.48 16.84
C GLY A 112 -6.90 1.37 16.61
N ASP A 113 -5.85 1.22 17.41
CA ASP A 113 -4.61 2.00 17.26
C ASP A 113 -3.83 1.56 16.02
N ALA A 114 -3.78 0.25 15.73
CA ALA A 114 -3.21 -0.27 14.50
C ALA A 114 -3.97 0.22 13.26
N MET A 115 -5.30 0.24 13.31
CA MET A 115 -6.12 0.77 12.22
C MET A 115 -5.94 2.28 12.02
N LEU A 116 -5.73 3.04 13.10
CA LEU A 116 -5.43 4.46 13.03
C LEU A 116 -4.10 4.70 12.30
N LEU A 117 -3.05 3.95 12.64
CA LEU A 117 -1.75 4.02 11.97
C LEU A 117 -1.85 3.67 10.49
N LEU A 118 -2.58 2.59 10.14
CA LEU A 118 -2.76 2.18 8.76
C LEU A 118 -3.63 3.15 7.94
N SER A 119 -4.52 3.89 8.60
CA SER A 119 -5.36 4.90 7.93
C SER A 119 -4.60 6.21 7.70
N ALA A 120 -3.67 6.56 8.60
CA ALA A 120 -2.82 7.74 8.51
C ALA A 120 -1.95 7.79 7.24
N VAL A 121 -1.57 6.63 6.69
CA VAL A 121 -0.76 6.53 5.46
C VAL A 121 -1.57 6.45 4.17
N GLY A 122 -2.88 6.62 4.26
CA GLY A 122 -3.76 6.68 3.10
C GLY A 122 -4.02 5.31 2.47
N ARG A 123 -5.30 4.91 2.42
CA ARG A 123 -5.76 3.84 1.52
C ARG A 123 -5.70 4.35 0.09
N ARG A 124 -4.53 4.35 -0.55
CA ARG A 124 -4.42 4.50 -2.00
C ARG A 124 -3.97 3.20 -2.67
N GLU A 125 -4.55 2.10 -2.21
CA GLU A 125 -4.68 0.92 -3.05
C GLU A 125 -6.12 0.88 -3.52
N ARG A 126 -6.38 1.60 -4.62
CA ARG A 126 -7.40 1.11 -5.54
C ARG A 126 -6.84 -0.26 -5.99
N PRO A 127 -7.49 -1.38 -5.68
CA PRO A 127 -6.95 -2.69 -6.02
C PRO A 127 -6.67 -2.70 -7.52
N ALA A 128 -5.45 -3.06 -7.89
CA ALA A 128 -5.06 -3.28 -9.28
C ALA A 128 -5.70 -4.58 -9.85
N GLU A 129 -6.95 -4.87 -9.45
CA GLU A 129 -7.78 -5.95 -10.01
C GLU A 129 -8.63 -5.46 -11.19
N GLU A 130 -8.46 -4.21 -11.65
CA GLU A 130 -9.01 -3.73 -12.93
C GLU A 130 -8.01 -3.88 -14.11
N GLN A 131 -6.98 -4.71 -13.94
CA GLN A 131 -6.13 -5.20 -15.04
C GLN A 131 -6.39 -6.70 -15.25
N GLY A 132 -7.56 -7.03 -15.77
CA GLY A 132 -7.88 -8.36 -16.26
C GLY A 132 -9.35 -8.54 -16.55
N SER A 133 -9.69 -8.67 -17.84
CA SER A 133 -10.95 -9.24 -18.36
C SER A 133 -12.04 -8.25 -18.82
N ALA A 134 -11.79 -7.56 -19.93
CA ALA A 134 -12.84 -7.15 -20.90
C ALA A 134 -12.25 -6.77 -22.28
N ALA A 135 -11.23 -7.49 -22.75
CA ALA A 135 -10.71 -7.36 -24.11
C ALA A 135 -10.34 -8.74 -24.65
N GLU A 136 -11.30 -9.66 -24.59
CA GLU A 136 -11.34 -10.81 -25.48
C GLU A 136 -12.43 -10.54 -26.52
N GLU A 137 -12.11 -10.85 -27.77
CA GLU A 137 -13.00 -10.91 -28.93
C GLU A 137 -13.19 -9.65 -29.78
N ALA A 138 -12.13 -9.29 -30.51
CA ALA A 138 -12.28 -8.91 -31.91
C ALA A 138 -11.06 -9.40 -32.71
N GLN A 139 -11.15 -10.63 -33.20
CA GLN A 139 -10.27 -11.12 -34.27
C GLN A 139 -10.71 -10.50 -35.60
N PRO A 140 -9.82 -9.86 -36.39
CA PRO A 140 -9.98 -9.83 -37.83
C PRO A 140 -9.17 -10.98 -38.43
N ALA A 141 -9.88 -12.02 -38.84
CA ALA A 141 -9.38 -12.99 -39.79
C ALA A 141 -9.09 -12.29 -41.12
N VAL A 142 -7.82 -12.12 -41.48
CA VAL A 142 -7.41 -11.85 -42.86
C VAL A 142 -6.38 -12.86 -43.31
N SER A 143 -6.96 -13.89 -43.92
CA SER A 143 -6.47 -14.64 -45.07
C SER A 143 -5.49 -13.85 -45.95
N THR A 144 -4.30 -14.38 -46.21
CA THR A 144 -3.74 -14.38 -47.57
C THR A 144 -2.71 -15.49 -47.73
N ALA A 145 -3.03 -16.44 -48.60
CA ALA A 145 -2.12 -17.40 -49.20
C ALA A 145 -1.32 -16.73 -50.34
N GLN A 146 -0.03 -17.05 -50.46
CA GLN A 146 0.74 -17.05 -51.72
C GLN A 146 2.07 -17.77 -51.41
N GLU A 147 2.21 -19.06 -51.72
CA GLU A 147 2.52 -19.58 -53.06
C GLU A 147 3.72 -18.90 -53.72
N LYS A 148 4.89 -19.54 -53.60
CA LYS A 148 5.91 -19.47 -54.66
C LYS A 148 6.74 -20.75 -54.69
N ALA A 149 6.40 -21.58 -55.66
CA ALA A 149 7.20 -22.70 -56.14
C ALA A 149 8.48 -22.22 -56.87
N ALA A 150 9.52 -23.07 -56.84
CA ALA A 150 10.42 -23.43 -57.94
C ALA A 150 11.89 -23.61 -57.48
N ALA A 151 12.35 -24.86 -57.57
CA ALA A 151 13.77 -25.29 -57.57
C ALA A 151 14.37 -25.15 -59.00
N PRO A 152 15.59 -25.66 -59.38
CA PRO A 152 16.79 -26.13 -58.67
C PRO A 152 18.13 -25.50 -59.28
N PRO A 153 19.28 -26.22 -59.47
CA PRO A 153 20.64 -26.00 -58.92
C PRO A 153 21.68 -25.34 -59.89
N PRO A 154 22.98 -25.12 -59.55
CA PRO A 154 24.04 -26.11 -59.88
C PRO A 154 25.34 -26.14 -59.01
N VAL A 155 25.97 -27.31 -58.99
CA VAL A 155 27.41 -27.65 -59.18
C VAL A 155 28.49 -26.64 -58.75
N THR A 156 29.32 -27.03 -57.76
CA THR A 156 30.80 -27.11 -57.93
C THR A 156 31.40 -28.11 -56.94
#